data_AF-A0A7I4Z8R1-F1
#
_entry.id   AF-A0A7I4Z8R1-F1
#
_cell.length_a   1.000
_cell.length_b   1.000
_cell.length_c   1.000
_cell.angle_alpha   90.00
_cell.angle_beta   90.00
_cell.angle_gamma   90.00
#
_symmetry.space_group_name_H-M   'P 1'
#
loop_
_entity.id
_entity.type
_entity.pdbx_description
1 polymer ?
#
loop_
_entity_poly.entity_id
_entity_poly.type
_entity_poly.pdbx_seq_one_letter_code
_entity_poly.pdbx_strand_id
1 'polypeptide(L)'
;MDVSHAELVNEFEYQYYGFSPVGFTDSVYNIAVQSWQEAVKEVLATSLPQVANDKRFLSAVMAMIFRRKEVKKAFEVFTDRALKYVFRIPRCVTLPEHQETHELIHTMDSNTMSVDELNRNCERLAAEVVEKRFTLLDLEQQLQEANDVIEVLSTVIKQLQQVSVGEDSNDGSSSNTTLGVGGNVH
;
A
#
# COMPACT_ATOMS: atom_id res chain seq x y z
N MET A 1 -4.90 -33.80 0.31
CA MET A 1 -3.81 -33.35 1.19
C MET A 1 -4.45 -33.05 2.53
N ASP A 2 -4.33 -33.95 3.50
CA ASP A 2 -4.80 -33.73 4.86
C ASP A 2 -3.81 -32.80 5.57
N VAL A 3 -4.04 -31.50 5.43
CA VAL A 3 -3.41 -30.50 6.28
C VAL A 3 -4.07 -30.64 7.64
N SER A 4 -3.29 -30.99 8.66
CA SER A 4 -3.73 -31.14 10.03
C SER A 4 -4.58 -29.95 10.46
N HIS A 5 -5.90 -30.16 10.58
CA HIS A 5 -6.89 -29.17 11.00
C HIS A 5 -6.60 -28.46 12.33
N ALA A 6 -5.55 -28.87 13.05
CA ALA A 6 -5.11 -28.30 14.32
C ALA A 6 -4.26 -27.01 14.15
N GLU A 7 -3.55 -26.81 13.03
CA GLU A 7 -2.68 -25.64 12.85
C GLU A 7 -3.39 -24.41 12.25
N LEU A 8 -4.49 -24.61 11.53
CA LEU A 8 -5.38 -23.54 11.05
C LEU A 8 -6.38 -23.05 12.11
N VAL A 9 -6.28 -23.53 13.36
CA VAL A 9 -7.17 -23.15 14.45
C VAL A 9 -6.74 -21.77 14.95
N ASN A 10 -7.51 -20.75 14.54
CA ASN A 10 -7.44 -19.36 14.99
C ASN A 10 -6.62 -18.37 14.14
N GLU A 11 -6.18 -18.72 12.93
CA GLU A 11 -5.53 -17.74 12.04
C GLU A 11 -6.49 -16.60 11.66
N PHE A 12 -7.73 -16.96 11.35
CA PHE A 12 -8.80 -16.01 11.02
C PHE A 12 -9.18 -15.12 12.21
N GLU A 13 -9.31 -15.75 13.39
CA GLU A 13 -9.53 -15.04 14.64
C GLU A 13 -8.36 -14.11 14.99
N TYR A 14 -7.12 -14.55 14.77
CA TYR A 14 -5.92 -13.74 15.01
C TYR A 14 -5.90 -12.51 14.09
N GLN A 15 -6.20 -12.69 12.80
CA GLN A 15 -6.28 -11.60 11.84
C GLN A 15 -7.33 -10.56 12.26
N TYR A 16 -8.51 -11.02 12.69
CA TYR A 16 -9.61 -10.14 13.08
C TYR A 16 -9.35 -9.41 14.40
N TYR A 17 -8.92 -10.13 15.45
CA TYR A 17 -8.73 -9.53 16.78
C TYR A 17 -7.37 -8.84 16.96
N GLY A 18 -6.39 -9.14 16.12
CA GLY A 18 -5.00 -8.67 16.25
C GLY A 18 -4.23 -9.32 17.40
N PHE A 19 -4.80 -10.34 18.04
CA PHE A 19 -4.14 -11.13 19.08
C PHE A 19 -4.62 -12.59 19.05
N SER A 20 -3.84 -13.50 19.63
CA SER A 20 -4.20 -14.92 19.72
C SER A 20 -5.20 -15.14 20.86
N PRO A 21 -6.40 -15.69 20.60
CA PRO A 21 -7.36 -16.03 21.66
C PRO A 21 -6.79 -16.98 22.72
N VAL A 22 -5.91 -17.90 22.31
CA VAL A 22 -5.20 -18.79 23.24
C VAL A 22 -4.26 -17.98 24.12
N GLY A 23 -3.47 -17.08 23.50
CA GLY A 23 -2.57 -16.17 24.22
C GLY A 23 -3.32 -15.25 25.20
N PHE A 24 -4.53 -14.82 24.86
CA PHE A 24 -5.40 -14.09 25.79
C PHE A 24 -5.76 -14.93 27.02
N THR A 25 -6.25 -16.16 26.82
CA THR A 25 -6.63 -17.03 27.95
C THR A 25 -5.44 -17.40 28.85
N ASP A 26 -4.26 -17.59 28.27
CA ASP A 26 -3.02 -17.82 29.03
C ASP A 26 -2.62 -16.57 29.84
N SER A 27 -2.74 -15.38 29.24
CA SER A 27 -2.49 -14.12 29.94
C SER A 27 -3.41 -13.94 31.14
N VAL A 28 -4.70 -14.27 31.02
CA VAL A 28 -5.67 -14.22 32.13
C VAL A 28 -5.25 -15.18 33.25
N TYR A 29 -4.83 -16.40 32.93
CA TYR A 29 -4.32 -17.35 33.91
C TYR A 29 -3.08 -16.80 34.63
N ASN A 30 -2.12 -16.28 33.88
CA ASN A 30 -0.87 -15.72 34.43
C ASN A 30 -1.14 -14.50 35.34
N ILE A 31 -2.05 -13.61 34.94
CA ILE A 31 -2.49 -12.49 35.78
C ILE A 31 -3.12 -13.00 37.08
N ALA A 32 -4.00 -14.00 37.01
CA ALA A 32 -4.61 -14.56 38.21
C ALA A 32 -3.56 -15.17 39.16
N VAL A 33 -2.55 -15.86 38.61
CA VAL A 33 -1.42 -16.39 39.40
C VAL A 33 -0.64 -15.25 40.05
N GLN A 34 -0.32 -14.21 39.31
CA GLN A 34 0.43 -13.07 39.82
C GLN A 34 -0.34 -12.32 40.91
N SER A 35 -1.61 -11.99 40.68
CA SER A 35 -2.46 -11.30 41.66
C SER A 35 -2.60 -12.11 42.95
N TRP A 36 -2.72 -13.44 42.85
CA TRP A 36 -2.71 -14.30 44.03
C TRP A 36 -1.38 -14.24 44.79
N GLN A 37 -0.25 -14.30 44.07
CA GLN A 37 1.07 -14.21 44.70
C GLN A 37 1.27 -12.88 45.42
N GLU A 38 0.80 -11.78 44.85
CA GLU A 38 0.86 -10.45 45.45
C GLU A 38 0.00 -10.38 46.72
N ALA A 39 -1.26 -10.85 46.65
CA ALA A 39 -2.15 -10.89 47.81
C ALA A 39 -1.59 -11.77 48.95
N VAL A 40 -1.00 -12.92 48.63
CA VAL A 40 -0.35 -13.80 49.62
C VAL A 40 0.84 -13.12 50.28
N LYS A 41 1.67 -12.40 49.51
CA LYS A 41 2.81 -11.64 50.07
C LYS A 41 2.34 -10.57 51.03
N GLU A 42 1.33 -9.80 50.66
CA GLU A 42 0.77 -8.73 51.48
C GLU A 42 0.27 -9.28 52.82
N VAL A 43 -0.59 -10.31 52.78
CA VAL A 43 -1.16 -10.92 53.99
C VAL A 43 -0.08 -11.53 54.90
N LEU A 44 0.92 -12.22 54.32
CA LEU A 44 2.00 -12.83 55.08
C LEU A 44 2.95 -11.80 55.69
N ALA A 45 3.25 -10.71 54.96
CA ALA A 45 4.07 -9.62 55.48
C ALA A 45 3.41 -8.96 56.71
N THR A 46 2.07 -8.81 56.70
CA THR A 46 1.32 -8.22 57.82
C THR A 46 1.12 -9.20 58.97
N SER A 47 0.79 -10.46 58.69
CA SER A 47 0.29 -11.41 59.71
C SER A 47 1.35 -12.36 60.26
N LEU A 48 2.35 -12.73 59.44
CA LEU A 48 3.41 -13.67 59.81
C LEU A 48 4.79 -13.24 59.26
N PRO A 49 5.32 -12.07 59.69
CA PRO A 49 6.59 -11.54 59.19
C PRO A 49 7.79 -12.47 59.46
N GLN A 50 7.70 -13.31 60.49
CA GLN A 50 8.74 -14.29 60.84
C GLN A 50 8.89 -15.40 59.78
N VAL A 51 7.80 -15.72 59.06
CA VAL A 51 7.78 -16.79 58.04
C VAL A 51 7.87 -16.21 56.62
N ALA A 52 7.66 -14.90 56.46
CA ALA A 52 7.76 -14.20 55.18
C ALA A 52 9.17 -14.32 54.54
N ASN A 53 10.22 -14.53 55.35
CA ASN A 53 11.59 -14.72 54.86
C ASN A 53 11.91 -16.17 54.44
N ASP A 54 11.06 -17.14 54.75
CA ASP A 54 11.24 -18.52 54.29
C ASP A 54 10.73 -18.68 52.85
N LYS A 55 11.68 -18.70 51.91
CA LYS A 55 11.40 -18.87 50.47
C LYS A 55 10.65 -20.16 50.13
N ARG A 56 10.88 -21.27 50.86
CA ARG A 56 10.23 -22.56 50.61
C ARG A 56 8.77 -22.50 51.04
N PHE A 57 8.52 -21.96 52.23
CA PHE A 57 7.16 -21.76 52.72
C PHE A 57 6.37 -20.83 51.80
N LEU A 58 6.95 -19.68 51.46
CA LEU A 58 6.32 -18.68 50.61
C LEU A 58 5.93 -19.26 49.24
N SER A 59 6.85 -20.01 48.62
CA SER A 59 6.59 -20.69 47.33
C SER A 59 5.49 -21.74 47.43
N ALA A 60 5.41 -22.48 48.54
CA ALA A 60 4.38 -23.49 48.76
C ALA A 60 2.98 -22.86 48.92
N VAL A 61 2.87 -21.77 49.67
CA VAL A 61 1.60 -21.05 49.88
C VAL A 61 1.12 -20.37 48.60
N MET A 62 2.04 -19.74 47.87
CA MET A 62 1.76 -19.14 46.56
C MET A 62 1.21 -20.15 45.56
N ALA A 63 1.77 -21.36 45.51
CA ALA A 63 1.32 -22.40 44.60
C ALA A 63 0.08 -23.17 45.10
N MET A 64 -0.33 -22.99 46.35
CA MET A 64 -1.32 -23.86 47.01
C MET A 64 -2.66 -23.90 46.27
N ILE A 65 -3.15 -22.74 45.83
CA ILE A 65 -4.47 -22.64 45.20
C ILE A 65 -4.46 -23.20 43.78
N PHE A 66 -3.38 -22.97 43.02
CA PHE A 66 -3.25 -23.40 41.62
C PHE A 66 -2.88 -24.88 41.45
N ARG A 67 -2.40 -25.55 42.51
CA ARG A 67 -2.23 -27.01 42.53
C ARG A 67 -3.54 -27.78 42.65
N ARG A 68 -4.63 -27.11 43.04
CA ARG A 68 -5.95 -27.73 43.21
C ARG A 68 -6.53 -28.11 41.85
N LYS A 69 -7.01 -29.35 41.73
CA LYS A 69 -7.58 -29.86 40.48
C LYS A 69 -8.81 -29.05 40.06
N GLU A 70 -9.55 -28.53 41.03
CA GLU A 70 -10.76 -27.73 40.85
C GLU A 70 -10.44 -26.40 40.16
N VAL A 71 -9.36 -25.74 40.59
CA VAL A 71 -8.92 -24.46 40.00
C VAL A 71 -8.40 -24.70 38.59
N LYS A 72 -7.57 -25.74 38.39
CA LYS A 72 -7.11 -26.11 37.05
C LYS A 72 -8.28 -26.39 36.11
N LYS A 73 -9.26 -27.19 36.55
CA LYS A 73 -10.46 -27.50 35.77
C LYS A 73 -11.31 -26.26 35.48
N ALA A 74 -11.40 -25.32 36.43
CA ALA A 74 -12.13 -24.06 36.22
C ALA A 74 -11.48 -23.23 35.09
N PHE A 75 -10.15 -23.12 35.07
CA PHE A 75 -9.43 -22.44 34.00
C PHE A 75 -9.51 -23.19 32.66
N GLU A 76 -9.46 -24.53 32.67
CA GLU A 76 -9.68 -25.33 31.44
C GLU A 76 -11.07 -25.08 30.85
N VAL A 77 -12.12 -25.06 31.68
CA VAL A 77 -13.49 -24.76 31.25
C VAL A 77 -13.64 -23.32 30.79
N PHE A 78 -12.98 -22.37 31.46
CA PHE A 78 -12.95 -20.98 31.03
C PHE A 78 -12.31 -20.85 29.64
N THR A 79 -11.14 -21.45 29.45
CA THR A 79 -10.43 -21.43 28.17
C THR A 79 -11.27 -22.04 27.07
N ASP A 80 -11.85 -23.23 27.27
CA ASP A 80 -12.72 -23.88 26.29
C ASP A 80 -13.91 -22.98 25.89
N ARG A 81 -14.60 -22.39 26.88
CA ARG A 81 -15.75 -21.54 26.62
C ARG A 81 -15.38 -20.23 25.94
N ALA A 82 -14.28 -19.60 26.35
CA ALA A 82 -13.80 -18.37 25.76
C ALA A 82 -13.45 -18.60 24.28
N LEU A 83 -12.69 -19.66 23.99
CA LEU A 83 -12.29 -20.01 22.62
C LEU A 83 -13.49 -20.39 21.75
N LYS A 84 -14.48 -21.09 22.32
CA LYS A 84 -15.62 -21.62 21.55
C LYS A 84 -16.76 -20.62 21.32
N TYR A 85 -17.05 -19.77 22.29
CA TYR A 85 -18.26 -18.93 22.28
C TYR A 85 -17.99 -17.44 22.25
N VAL A 86 -16.81 -16.99 22.68
CA VAL A 86 -16.48 -15.55 22.71
C VAL A 86 -15.60 -15.19 21.52
N PHE A 87 -14.52 -15.94 21.31
CA PHE A 87 -13.52 -15.62 20.29
C PHE A 87 -13.69 -16.41 19.00
N ARG A 88 -14.62 -17.37 18.93
CA ARG A 88 -14.83 -18.11 17.67
C ARG A 88 -15.60 -17.25 16.69
N ILE A 89 -15.04 -17.03 15.51
CA ILE A 89 -15.79 -16.42 14.42
C ILE A 89 -16.57 -17.53 13.72
N PRO A 90 -17.92 -17.45 13.64
CA PRO A 90 -18.72 -18.48 12.98
C PRO A 90 -18.35 -18.61 11.50
N ARG A 91 -18.22 -19.85 11.01
CA ARG A 91 -17.87 -20.14 9.60
C ARG A 91 -18.89 -19.64 8.57
N CYS A 92 -20.10 -19.30 9.01
CA CYS A 92 -21.14 -18.74 8.16
C CYS A 92 -21.08 -17.21 8.04
N VAL A 93 -20.12 -16.57 8.71
CA VAL A 93 -19.94 -15.11 8.70
C VAL A 93 -18.73 -14.78 7.86
N THR A 94 -18.93 -13.92 6.87
CA THR A 94 -17.86 -13.23 6.15
C THR A 94 -17.54 -11.94 6.90
N LEU A 95 -16.27 -11.74 7.23
CA LEU A 95 -15.83 -10.50 7.88
C LEU A 95 -15.83 -9.34 6.87
N PRO A 96 -16.05 -8.09 7.31
CA PRO A 96 -16.06 -6.94 6.43
C PRO A 96 -14.79 -6.80 5.58
N GLU A 97 -13.60 -7.10 6.13
CA GLU A 97 -12.32 -7.06 5.40
C GLU A 97 -12.22 -8.07 4.25
N HIS A 98 -13.09 -9.08 4.22
CA HIS A 98 -13.10 -10.13 3.21
C HIS A 98 -14.32 -10.08 2.30
N GLN A 99 -15.19 -9.08 2.46
CA GLN A 99 -16.43 -8.97 1.70
C GLN A 99 -16.15 -8.87 0.19
N GLU A 100 -15.21 -8.01 -0.22
CA GLU A 100 -14.86 -7.83 -1.64
C GLU A 100 -14.27 -9.10 -2.25
N THR A 101 -13.37 -9.79 -1.53
CA THR A 101 -12.79 -11.06 -1.97
C THR A 101 -13.86 -12.16 -2.08
N HIS A 102 -14.78 -12.22 -1.11
CA HIS A 102 -15.89 -13.16 -1.12
C HIS A 102 -16.83 -12.90 -2.30
N GLU A 103 -17.20 -11.64 -2.53
CA GLU A 103 -18.00 -11.22 -3.68
C GLU A 103 -17.30 -11.56 -5.00
N LEU A 104 -15.99 -11.33 -5.12
CA LEU A 104 -15.20 -11.64 -6.31
C LEU A 104 -15.14 -13.15 -6.60
N ILE A 105 -15.03 -13.99 -5.57
CA ILE A 105 -15.05 -15.46 -5.74
C ILE A 105 -16.44 -15.95 -6.20
N HIS A 106 -17.51 -15.31 -5.71
CA HIS A 106 -18.89 -15.73 -6.00
C HIS A 106 -19.49 -15.09 -7.25
N THR A 107 -18.95 -13.96 -7.70
CA THR A 107 -19.23 -13.42 -9.03
C THR A 107 -18.47 -14.28 -10.05
N MET A 108 -19.09 -15.41 -10.40
CA MET A 108 -18.74 -16.21 -11.58
C MET A 108 -19.02 -15.44 -12.88
N ASP A 109 -18.50 -14.23 -12.99
CA ASP A 109 -18.57 -13.48 -14.23
C ASP A 109 -17.44 -14.01 -15.11
N SER A 110 -17.74 -14.58 -16.28
CA SER A 110 -16.71 -15.16 -17.17
C SER A 110 -15.74 -14.13 -17.76
N ASN A 111 -15.81 -12.88 -17.29
CA ASN A 111 -14.98 -11.74 -17.64
C ASN A 111 -13.94 -11.37 -16.57
N THR A 112 -13.95 -12.01 -15.39
CA THR A 112 -12.90 -11.77 -14.38
C THR A 112 -11.63 -12.52 -14.77
N MET A 113 -10.62 -11.78 -15.23
CA MET A 113 -9.29 -12.31 -15.54
C MET A 113 -8.67 -12.93 -14.28
N SER A 114 -7.99 -14.07 -14.46
CA SER A 114 -7.16 -14.64 -13.39
C SER A 114 -6.09 -13.65 -12.96
N VAL A 115 -5.65 -13.71 -11.70
CA VAL A 115 -4.55 -12.89 -11.17
C VAL A 115 -3.30 -13.01 -12.06
N ASP A 116 -3.00 -14.21 -12.55
CA ASP A 116 -1.85 -14.44 -13.43
C ASP A 116 -2.01 -13.75 -14.80
N GLU A 117 -3.24 -13.75 -15.33
CA GLU A 117 -3.55 -13.11 -16.61
C GLU A 117 -3.53 -11.59 -16.48
N LEU A 118 -4.05 -11.07 -15.37
CA LEU A 118 -3.97 -9.65 -15.03
C LEU A 118 -2.51 -9.20 -14.88
N ASN A 119 -1.68 -9.99 -14.20
CA ASN A 119 -0.27 -9.66 -14.02
C ASN A 119 0.50 -9.63 -15.35
N ARG A 120 0.27 -10.61 -16.23
CA ARG A 120 0.83 -10.61 -17.60
C ARG A 120 0.39 -9.39 -18.40
N ASN A 121 -0.87 -8.98 -18.26
CA ASN A 121 -1.36 -7.77 -18.93
C ASN A 121 -0.71 -6.50 -18.37
N CYS A 122 -0.53 -6.39 -17.05
CA CYS A 122 0.21 -5.29 -16.45
C CYS A 122 1.65 -5.21 -16.96
N GLU A 123 2.36 -6.34 -17.04
CA GLU A 123 3.73 -6.40 -17.60
C GLU A 123 3.76 -5.99 -19.07
N ARG A 124 2.82 -6.47 -19.88
CA ARG A 124 2.67 -6.09 -21.29
C ARG A 124 2.43 -4.59 -21.45
N LEU A 125 1.48 -4.03 -20.69
CA LEU A 125 1.18 -2.60 -20.74
C LEU A 125 2.37 -1.76 -20.27
N ALA A 126 3.10 -2.22 -19.24
CA ALA A 126 4.30 -1.53 -18.77
C ALA A 126 5.38 -1.48 -19.86
N ALA A 127 5.61 -2.58 -20.57
CA ALA A 127 6.53 -2.61 -21.71
C ALA A 127 6.09 -1.66 -22.83
N GLU A 128 4.79 -1.67 -23.16
CA GLU A 128 4.24 -0.78 -24.18
C GLU A 128 4.39 0.71 -23.81
N VAL A 129 4.18 1.06 -22.54
CA VAL A 129 4.40 2.43 -22.05
C VAL A 129 5.86 2.85 -22.22
N VAL A 130 6.82 1.95 -21.94
CA VAL A 130 8.24 2.22 -22.13
C VAL A 130 8.56 2.44 -23.60
N GLU A 131 8.07 1.58 -24.48
CA GLU A 131 8.25 1.72 -25.93
C GLU A 131 7.71 3.07 -26.43
N LYS A 132 6.47 3.42 -26.08
CA LYS A 132 5.87 4.71 -26.47
C LYS A 132 6.65 5.91 -25.96
N ARG A 133 7.27 5.83 -24.78
CA ARG A 133 8.15 6.90 -24.26
C ARG A 133 9.40 7.08 -25.11
N PHE A 134 10.02 5.98 -25.57
CA PHE A 134 11.16 6.08 -26.48
C PHE A 134 10.76 6.68 -27.82
N THR A 135 9.63 6.26 -28.40
CA THR A 135 9.11 6.84 -29.64
C THR A 135 8.82 8.34 -29.50
N LEU A 136 8.26 8.76 -28.36
CA LEU A 136 7.97 10.16 -28.08
C LEU A 136 9.26 10.98 -28.03
N LEU A 137 10.30 10.49 -27.35
CA LEU A 137 11.61 11.16 -27.29
C LEU A 137 12.25 11.31 -28.68
N ASP A 138 12.18 10.27 -29.51
CA ASP A 138 12.69 10.31 -30.89
C ASP A 138 11.95 11.36 -31.74
N LEU A 139 10.62 11.40 -31.63
CA LEU A 139 9.80 12.39 -32.32
C LEU A 139 10.08 13.82 -31.84
N GLU A 140 10.27 14.03 -30.54
CA GLU A 140 10.66 15.33 -29.98
C GLU A 140 12.02 15.79 -30.51
N GLN A 141 13.00 14.88 -30.61
CA GLN A 141 14.30 15.17 -31.19
C GLN A 141 14.18 15.57 -32.66
N GLN A 142 13.44 14.81 -33.47
CA GLN A 142 13.23 15.14 -34.89
C GLN A 142 12.54 16.50 -35.07
N LEU A 143 11.60 16.83 -34.18
CA LEU A 143 10.93 18.13 -34.20
C LEU A 143 11.90 19.27 -33.88
N GLN A 144 12.82 19.07 -32.93
CA GLN A 144 13.87 20.04 -32.63
C GLN A 144 14.81 20.24 -33.82
N GLU A 145 15.27 19.15 -34.44
CA GLU A 145 16.15 19.21 -35.62
C GLU A 145 15.48 19.95 -36.79
N ALA A 146 14.19 19.70 -37.03
CA ALA A 146 13.42 20.41 -38.05
C ALA A 146 13.31 21.92 -37.74
N ASN A 147 13.09 22.30 -36.48
CA ASN A 147 13.07 23.69 -36.06
C ASN A 147 14.43 24.38 -36.28
N ASP A 148 15.53 23.71 -35.94
CA ASP A 148 16.89 24.24 -36.14
C ASP A 148 17.15 24.50 -37.64
N VAL A 149 16.74 23.59 -38.53
CA VAL A 149 16.84 23.77 -39.98
C VAL A 149 16.00 24.96 -40.46
N ILE A 150 14.78 25.12 -39.94
CA ILE A 150 13.91 26.27 -40.26
C ILE A 150 14.56 27.58 -39.82
N GLU A 151 15.22 27.61 -38.66
CA GLU A 151 15.93 28.80 -38.16
C GLU A 151 17.11 29.19 -39.07
N VAL A 152 17.93 28.21 -39.46
CA VAL A 152 19.04 28.42 -40.39
C VAL A 152 18.54 28.94 -41.74
N LEU A 153 17.53 28.28 -42.33
CA LEU A 153 16.93 28.71 -43.59
C LEU A 153 16.35 30.12 -43.50
N SER A 154 15.66 30.45 -42.40
CA SER A 154 15.12 31.79 -42.16
C SER A 154 16.23 32.85 -42.08
N THR A 155 17.38 32.50 -41.49
CA THR A 155 18.54 33.38 -41.41
C THR A 155 19.17 33.61 -42.79
N VAL A 156 19.34 32.55 -43.59
CA VAL A 156 19.84 32.64 -44.97
C VAL A 156 18.91 33.48 -45.84
N ILE A 157 17.60 33.28 -45.75
CA ILE A 157 16.61 34.09 -46.49
C ILE A 157 16.74 35.57 -46.12
N LYS A 158 16.85 35.91 -44.83
CA LYS A 158 17.05 37.29 -44.38
C LYS A 158 18.34 37.90 -44.92
N GLN A 159 19.44 37.15 -44.94
CA GLN A 159 20.72 37.61 -45.47
C GLN A 159 20.66 37.83 -46.99
N LEU A 160 20.04 36.93 -47.74
CA LEU A 160 19.84 37.09 -49.19
C LEU A 160 18.97 38.30 -49.52
N GLN A 161 17.94 38.57 -48.73
CA GLN A 161 17.12 39.78 -48.87
C GLN A 161 17.92 41.07 -48.58
N GLN A 162 18.84 41.05 -47.62
CA GLN A 162 19.72 42.21 -47.34
C GLN A 162 20.76 42.44 -48.44
N VAL A 163 21.32 41.38 -49.03
CA VAL A 163 22.27 41.49 -50.15
C VAL A 163 21.57 41.99 -51.42
N SER A 164 20.34 41.53 -51.69
CA SER A 164 19.53 41.97 -52.83
C SER A 164 19.12 43.45 -52.78
N VAL A 165 19.13 44.08 -51.60
CA VAL A 165 18.81 45.52 -51.43
C VAL A 165 20.08 46.39 -51.55
N GLY A 166 21.27 45.78 -51.50
CA GLY A 166 22.56 46.48 -51.58
C GLY A 166 23.08 46.76 -53.00
N GLU A 167 22.46 46.19 -54.04
CA GLU A 167 22.92 46.33 -55.44
C GLU A 167 22.24 47.48 -56.22
N ASP A 168 21.19 48.11 -55.70
CA ASP A 168 20.44 49.17 -56.43
C ASP A 168 20.88 50.61 -56.10
N SER A 169 22.08 50.82 -55.53
CA SER A 169 22.57 52.17 -55.19
C SER A 169 23.88 52.54 -55.87
N ASN A 170 24.04 52.26 -57.17
CA ASN A 170 25.06 52.92 -57.99
C ASN A 170 24.77 52.84 -59.50
N ASP A 171 23.88 53.67 -60.03
CA ASP A 171 24.15 54.47 -61.24
C ASP A 171 22.90 55.27 -61.68
N GLY A 172 23.15 56.46 -62.22
CA GLY A 172 22.20 57.09 -63.15
C GLY A 172 21.41 58.29 -62.65
N SER A 173 22.09 59.32 -62.12
CA SER A 173 21.54 60.68 -62.18
C SER A 173 21.61 61.19 -63.62
N SER A 174 20.49 61.16 -64.34
CA SER A 174 20.21 62.07 -65.47
C SER A 174 18.74 62.05 -65.86
N SER A 175 18.05 63.07 -65.38
CA SER A 175 17.32 64.04 -66.19
C SER A 175 16.25 63.56 -67.19
N ASN A 176 15.04 64.06 -66.90
CA ASN A 176 14.20 64.90 -67.77
C ASN A 176 12.94 64.29 -68.42
N THR A 177 11.81 64.79 -67.88
CA THR A 177 10.69 65.42 -68.59
C THR A 177 9.74 64.51 -69.41
N THR A 178 8.45 64.49 -69.07
CA THR A 178 7.38 65.33 -69.68
C THR A 178 5.98 64.67 -69.61
N LEU A 179 4.99 65.46 -69.16
CA LEU A 179 3.54 65.44 -69.45
C LEU A 179 2.66 64.27 -68.95
N GLY A 180 2.01 64.54 -67.82
CA GLY A 180 0.72 63.93 -67.46
C GLY A 180 -0.43 64.61 -68.21
N VAL A 181 -1.31 63.78 -68.78
CA VAL A 181 -2.63 64.17 -69.30
C VAL A 181 -3.67 63.28 -68.66
N GLY A 182 -4.61 63.91 -67.94
CA GLY A 182 -5.99 63.47 -67.70
C GLY A 182 -6.18 62.18 -66.87
N GLY A 183 -7.08 62.10 -65.91
CA GLY A 183 -8.19 62.97 -65.57
C GLY A 183 -9.00 62.23 -64.51
N ASN A 184 -9.36 62.98 -63.47
CA ASN A 184 -10.38 62.66 -62.48
C ASN A 184 -11.68 62.23 -63.18
N VAL A 185 -12.46 61.32 -62.58
CA VAL A 185 -13.88 61.51 -62.19
C VAL A 185 -14.39 60.21 -61.55
N HIS A 186 -14.90 60.38 -60.32
CA HIS A 186 -15.83 59.58 -59.50
C HIS A 186 -15.83 58.05 -59.54
#